data_AF-A0A955QMW8-F1
#
_entry.id   AF-A0A955QMW8-F1
#
_cell.length_a   1.000
_cell.length_b   1.000
_cell.length_c   1.000
_cell.angle_alpha   90.00
_cell.angle_beta   90.00
_cell.angle_gamma   90.00
#
_symmetry.space_group_name_H-M   'P 1'
#
loop_
_entity.id
_entity.type
_entity.pdbx_description
1 polymer ?
#
loop_
_entity_poly.entity_id
_entity_poly.type
_entity_poly.pdbx_seq_one_letter_code
_entity_poly.pdbx_strand_id
1 'polypeptide(L)'
;MSETLSFLASPELVTAYAFSGDLTFDPVKMTLKTADGKDFKFPVPQGDELPAQGFAKGEEGLVPPAENGEGLQVDIPPTSERLQLLQPFPKWDGKDFEKLPILIKTKGKT
;
A
#
# COMPACT_ATOMS: atom_id res chain seq x y z
N MET A 1 -7.06 -11.21 23.72
CA MET A 1 -6.19 -10.43 22.82
C MET A 1 -6.84 -10.48 21.44
N SER A 2 -7.17 -9.33 20.86
CA SER A 2 -7.63 -9.27 19.47
C SER A 2 -6.39 -9.05 18.61
N GLU A 3 -6.08 -9.99 17.74
CA GLU A 3 -4.99 -9.90 16.77
C GLU A 3 -5.61 -9.62 15.39
N THR A 4 -4.96 -8.79 14.58
CA THR A 4 -5.41 -8.55 13.21
C THR A 4 -4.91 -9.66 12.29
N LEU A 5 -5.82 -10.46 11.76
CA LEU A 5 -5.52 -11.45 10.73
C LEU A 5 -5.81 -10.82 9.35
N SER A 6 -4.76 -10.59 8.56
CA SER A 6 -4.86 -10.01 7.22
C SER A 6 -4.62 -11.09 6.16
N PHE A 7 -5.51 -11.17 5.17
CA PHE A 7 -5.44 -12.14 4.08
C PHE A 7 -5.40 -11.40 2.74
N LEU A 8 -4.60 -11.90 1.80
CA LEU A 8 -4.55 -11.39 0.42
C LEU A 8 -5.45 -12.28 -0.46
N ALA A 9 -6.30 -11.65 -1.25
CA ALA A 9 -7.19 -12.32 -2.19
C ALA A 9 -7.45 -11.42 -3.41
N SER A 10 -8.12 -11.97 -4.44
CA SER A 10 -8.53 -11.16 -5.59
C SER A 10 -9.61 -10.15 -5.19
N PRO A 11 -9.74 -9.01 -5.88
CA PRO A 11 -10.78 -8.00 -5.59
C PRO A 11 -12.21 -8.58 -5.56
N GLU A 12 -12.49 -9.56 -6.43
CA GLU A 12 -13.79 -10.23 -6.52
C GLU A 12 -14.08 -11.06 -5.27
N LEU A 13 -13.08 -11.83 -4.79
CA LEU A 13 -13.21 -12.59 -3.54
C LEU A 13 -13.32 -11.66 -2.33
N VAL A 14 -12.54 -10.58 -2.29
CA VAL A 14 -12.64 -9.57 -1.22
C VAL A 14 -14.05 -8.98 -1.19
N THR A 15 -14.64 -8.70 -2.36
CA THR A 15 -16.03 -8.21 -2.45
C THR A 15 -17.03 -9.24 -1.91
N ALA A 16 -16.90 -10.51 -2.30
CA ALA A 16 -17.79 -11.57 -1.79
C ALA A 16 -17.69 -11.72 -0.27
N TYR A 17 -16.48 -11.68 0.29
CA TYR A 17 -16.26 -11.75 1.74
C TYR A 17 -16.74 -10.51 2.48
N ALA A 18 -16.67 -9.32 1.86
CA ALA A 18 -17.24 -8.11 2.44
C ALA A 18 -18.77 -8.20 2.60
N PHE A 19 -19.46 -8.88 1.66
CA PHE A 19 -20.90 -9.14 1.78
C PHE A 19 -21.22 -10.29 2.75
N SER A 20 -20.43 -11.37 2.76
CA SER A 20 -20.70 -12.51 3.65
C SER A 20 -20.33 -12.24 5.11
N GLY A 21 -19.29 -11.43 5.35
CA GLY A 21 -18.70 -11.25 6.68
C GLY A 21 -18.03 -12.51 7.24
N ASP A 22 -17.86 -13.56 6.42
CA ASP A 22 -17.43 -14.89 6.83
C ASP A 22 -16.42 -15.46 5.82
N LEU A 23 -15.21 -15.77 6.30
CA LEU A 23 -14.12 -16.34 5.50
C LEU A 23 -14.37 -17.80 5.08
N THR A 24 -15.32 -18.49 5.71
CA THR A 24 -15.69 -19.87 5.34
C THR A 24 -16.68 -19.93 4.18
N PHE A 25 -17.23 -18.78 3.77
CA PHE A 25 -18.14 -18.68 2.64
C PHE A 25 -17.44 -19.02 1.32
N ASP A 26 -17.98 -19.98 0.57
CA ASP A 26 -17.53 -20.31 -0.78
C ASP A 26 -18.48 -19.63 -1.80
N PRO A 27 -18.08 -18.51 -2.43
CA PRO A 27 -18.94 -17.77 -3.36
C PRO A 27 -19.33 -18.55 -4.61
N VAL A 28 -18.63 -19.64 -4.95
CA VAL A 28 -18.93 -20.48 -6.11
C VAL A 28 -20.05 -21.47 -5.80
N LYS A 29 -20.19 -21.90 -4.54
CA LYS A 29 -21.11 -22.98 -4.15
C LYS A 29 -22.27 -22.50 -3.29
N MET A 30 -22.04 -21.54 -2.40
CA MET A 30 -22.98 -21.15 -1.36
C MET A 30 -23.88 -19.97 -1.79
N THR A 31 -24.90 -19.70 -0.97
CA THR A 31 -25.85 -18.59 -1.15
C THR A 31 -25.88 -17.70 0.09
N LEU A 32 -26.27 -16.44 -0.10
CA LEU A 32 -26.58 -15.47 0.97
C LEU A 32 -28.09 -15.22 1.02
N LYS A 33 -28.59 -14.79 2.17
CA LYS A 33 -29.97 -14.32 2.32
C LYS A 33 -30.04 -12.82 2.05
N THR A 34 -30.96 -12.41 1.19
CA THR A 34 -31.28 -10.99 1.00
C THR A 34 -32.14 -10.47 2.16
N ALA A 35 -32.32 -9.15 2.24
CA ALA A 35 -33.21 -8.52 3.23
C ALA A 35 -34.65 -9.08 3.17
N ASP A 36 -35.10 -9.50 1.99
CA ASP A 36 -36.42 -10.10 1.76
C ASP A 36 -36.43 -11.63 1.99
N GLY A 37 -35.33 -12.21 2.48
CA GLY A 37 -35.20 -13.64 2.78
C GLY A 37 -34.95 -14.57 1.57
N LYS A 38 -34.78 -14.02 0.36
CA LYS A 38 -34.50 -14.82 -0.85
C LYS A 38 -33.04 -15.26 -0.88
N ASP A 39 -32.78 -16.38 -1.54
CA ASP A 39 -31.41 -16.84 -1.78
C ASP A 39 -30.77 -16.03 -2.92
N PHE A 40 -29.57 -15.55 -2.65
CA PHE A 40 -28.69 -14.87 -3.60
C PHE A 40 -27.42 -15.68 -3.79
N LYS A 41 -27.01 -15.87 -5.04
CA LYS A 41 -25.74 -16.51 -5.39
C LYS A 41 -24.93 -15.54 -6.24
N PHE A 42 -23.65 -15.40 -5.94
CA PHE A 42 -22.76 -14.60 -6.77
C PHE A 42 -22.66 -15.25 -8.16
N PRO A 43 -22.97 -14.52 -9.24
CA PRO A 43 -22.61 -14.97 -10.57
C PRO A 43 -21.08 -14.95 -10.72
N VAL A 44 -20.56 -15.73 -11.67
CA VAL A 44 -19.14 -15.64 -12.03
C VAL A 44 -18.87 -14.20 -12.50
N PRO A 45 -17.89 -13.50 -11.91
CA PRO A 45 -17.60 -12.12 -12.27
C PRO A 45 -17.13 -12.06 -13.73
N GLN A 46 -17.64 -11.06 -14.44
CA GLN A 46 -17.23 -10.72 -15.81
C GLN A 46 -16.89 -9.23 -15.82
N GLY A 47 -15.82 -8.89 -16.52
CA GLY A 47 -15.40 -7.52 -16.72
C GLY A 47 -14.82 -7.35 -18.10
N ASP A 48 -14.97 -6.16 -18.68
CA ASP A 48 -14.26 -5.80 -19.89
C ASP A 48 -12.76 -5.72 -19.59
N GLU A 49 -11.92 -6.42 -20.37
CA GLU A 49 -10.46 -6.38 -20.18
C GLU A 49 -9.91 -4.97 -20.39
N LEU A 50 -10.50 -4.21 -21.32
CA LEU A 50 -10.14 -2.84 -21.64
C LEU A 50 -11.42 -2.03 -21.93
N PRO A 51 -11.47 -0.74 -21.57
CA PRO A 51 -12.64 0.09 -21.85
C PRO A 51 -12.83 0.29 -23.36
N ALA A 52 -14.01 -0.04 -23.88
CA ALA A 52 -14.34 0.07 -25.31
C ALA A 52 -14.22 1.50 -25.85
N GLN A 53 -14.41 2.50 -25.00
CA GLN A 53 -14.30 3.93 -25.32
C GLN A 53 -12.88 4.49 -25.10
N GLY A 54 -11.92 3.63 -24.77
CA GLY A 54 -10.57 4.03 -24.38
C GLY A 54 -10.46 4.43 -22.91
N PHE A 55 -9.22 4.66 -22.45
CA PHE A 55 -8.95 5.10 -21.09
C PHE A 55 -9.24 6.60 -20.92
N ALA A 56 -9.65 7.00 -19.70
CA ALA A 56 -9.62 8.39 -19.32
C ALA A 56 -8.17 8.91 -19.41
N LYS A 57 -7.97 10.13 -19.93
CA LYS A 57 -6.63 10.68 -20.18
C LYS A 57 -5.74 10.79 -18.94
N GLY A 58 -6.34 10.88 -17.75
CA GLY A 58 -5.60 10.83 -16.48
C GLY A 58 -4.55 11.94 -16.31
N GLU A 59 -4.70 13.07 -17.01
CA GLU A 59 -3.78 14.22 -16.93
C GLU A 59 -3.82 14.90 -15.55
N GLU A 60 -4.81 14.56 -14.72
CA GLU A 60 -4.92 15.01 -13.33
C GLU A 60 -3.80 14.37 -12.48
N GLY A 61 -2.91 15.21 -11.94
CA GLY A 61 -1.88 14.81 -10.98
C GLY A 61 -0.46 14.73 -11.56
N LEU A 62 -0.28 14.82 -12.88
CA LEU A 62 1.04 15.00 -13.47
C LEU A 62 1.43 16.47 -13.46
N VAL A 63 2.49 16.81 -12.72
CA VAL A 63 3.19 18.09 -12.88
C VAL A 63 4.50 17.78 -13.61
N PRO A 64 4.63 18.14 -14.90
CA PRO A 64 5.88 17.91 -15.61
C PRO A 64 7.02 18.75 -15.00
N PRO A 65 8.27 18.29 -15.09
CA PRO A 65 9.41 19.12 -14.67
C PRO A 65 9.48 20.39 -15.53
N ALA A 66 10.11 21.44 -14.99
CA ALA A 66 10.38 22.63 -15.79
C ALA A 66 11.29 22.29 -16.98
N GLU A 67 11.01 22.88 -18.14
CA GLU A 67 11.82 22.70 -19.35
C GLU A 67 13.26 23.22 -19.16
N ASN A 68 13.43 24.27 -18.35
CA ASN A 68 14.73 24.77 -17.90
C ASN A 68 14.72 24.96 -16.38
N GLY A 69 15.61 24.26 -15.67
CA GLY A 69 15.72 24.27 -14.21
C GLY A 69 16.77 25.22 -13.63
N GLU A 70 17.54 25.94 -14.45
CA GLU A 70 18.72 26.72 -14.00
C GLU A 70 18.39 27.81 -12.97
N GLY A 71 17.16 28.36 -12.99
CA GLY A 71 16.70 29.37 -12.05
C GLY A 71 15.83 28.83 -10.90
N LEU A 72 15.61 27.52 -10.81
CA LEU A 72 14.76 26.93 -9.78
C LEU A 72 15.51 26.84 -8.45
N GLN A 73 14.89 27.37 -7.41
CA GLN A 73 15.38 27.26 -6.04
C GLN A 73 14.56 26.21 -5.28
N VAL A 74 15.25 25.23 -4.70
CA VAL A 74 14.66 24.28 -3.75
C VAL A 74 14.92 24.82 -2.35
N ASP A 75 13.87 25.25 -1.66
CA ASP A 75 13.96 25.78 -0.30
C ASP A 75 13.69 24.69 0.75
N ILE A 76 14.56 24.61 1.75
CA ILE A 76 14.43 23.69 2.89
C ILE A 76 14.60 24.53 4.16
N PRO A 77 13.49 24.94 4.80
CA PRO A 77 13.56 25.78 5.99
C PRO A 77 14.29 25.07 7.13
N PRO A 78 15.18 25.76 7.88
CA PRO A 78 15.91 25.16 9.00
C PRO A 78 14.98 24.77 10.17
N THR A 79 13.78 25.33 10.22
CA THR A 79 12.73 25.02 11.21
C THR A 79 11.72 23.99 10.69
N SER A 80 11.98 23.35 9.54
CA SER A 80 11.07 22.35 8.98
C SER A 80 11.06 21.08 9.83
N GLU A 81 9.86 20.57 10.14
CA GLU A 81 9.66 19.30 10.84
C GLU A 81 9.52 18.09 9.90
N ARG A 82 9.48 18.34 8.58
CA ARG A 82 9.26 17.31 7.55
C ARG A 82 10.44 17.15 6.60
N LEU A 83 11.22 18.21 6.39
CA LEU A 83 12.32 18.25 5.44
C LEU A 83 13.61 18.60 6.17
N GLN A 84 14.68 17.86 5.89
CA GLN A 84 15.99 18.10 6.47
C GLN A 84 17.07 17.79 5.44
N LEU A 85 18.07 18.67 5.33
CA LEU A 85 19.26 18.40 4.53
C LEU A 85 20.07 17.26 5.17
N LEU A 86 20.47 16.29 4.35
CA LEU A 86 21.32 15.19 4.79
C LEU A 86 22.72 15.71 5.12
N GLN A 87 23.18 15.46 6.34
CA GLN A 87 24.56 15.73 6.73
C GLN A 87 25.44 14.53 6.35
N PRO A 88 26.60 14.76 5.71
CA PRO A 88 27.55 13.69 5.45
C PRO A 88 27.94 12.98 6.76
N PHE A 89 27.91 11.65 6.74
CA PHE A 89 28.44 10.90 7.87
C PHE A 89 29.94 11.18 8.04
N PRO A 90 30.46 11.16 9.29
CA PRO A 90 31.89 11.22 9.53
C PRO A 90 32.62 10.14 8.73
N LYS A 91 33.77 10.51 8.16
CA LYS A 91 34.66 9.52 7.55
C LYS A 91 35.16 8.56 8.63
N TRP A 92 35.48 7.33 8.22
CA TRP A 92 36.16 6.39 9.09
C TRP A 92 37.51 6.98 9.57
N ASP A 93 37.83 6.79 10.84
CA ASP A 93 39.00 7.36 11.50
C ASP A 93 40.26 6.47 11.40
N GLY A 94 40.14 5.32 10.72
CA GLY A 94 41.24 4.38 10.50
C GLY A 94 41.49 3.41 11.66
N LYS A 95 40.67 3.43 12.71
CA LYS A 95 40.83 2.60 13.91
C LYS A 95 39.80 1.48 13.96
N ASP A 96 40.11 0.47 14.76
CA ASP A 96 39.19 -0.63 15.07
C ASP A 96 38.07 -0.19 16.02
N PHE A 97 36.88 -0.78 15.84
CA PHE A 97 35.75 -0.57 16.74
C PHE A 97 35.78 -1.55 17.91
N GLU A 98 36.36 -1.14 19.03
CA GLU A 98 36.47 -1.97 20.21
C GLU A 98 35.32 -1.71 21.22
N LYS A 99 34.85 -2.79 21.87
CA LYS A 99 33.91 -2.74 23.02
C LYS A 99 32.60 -1.98 22.74
N LEU A 100 32.07 -2.08 21.52
CA LEU A 100 30.78 -1.46 21.18
C LEU A 100 29.63 -2.07 21.99
N PRO A 101 28.67 -1.25 22.46
CA PRO A 101 27.46 -1.75 23.11
C PRO A 101 26.54 -2.40 22.07
N ILE A 102 25.90 -3.50 22.47
CA ILE A 102 24.83 -4.12 21.68
C ILE A 102 23.55 -3.30 21.89
N LEU A 103 23.11 -2.55 20.88
CA LEU A 103 21.88 -1.74 20.97
C LEU A 103 20.63 -2.62 21.07
N ILE A 104 20.55 -3.63 20.23
CA ILE A 104 19.43 -4.58 20.21
C ILE A 104 19.92 -5.93 19.69
N LYS A 105 19.45 -7.02 20.33
CA LYS A 105 19.65 -8.40 19.86
C LYS A 105 18.30 -8.97 19.46
N THR A 106 18.04 -9.04 18.16
CA THR A 106 16.76 -9.51 17.63
C THR A 106 16.75 -11.03 17.48
N LYS A 107 15.56 -11.63 17.51
CA LYS A 107 15.34 -13.07 17.30
C LYS A 107 14.09 -13.26 16.45
N GLY A 108 14.20 -14.04 15.38
CA GLY A 108 13.10 -14.23 14.43
C GLY A 108 13.02 -13.12 13.39
N LYS A 109 11.88 -13.00 12.71
CA LYS A 109 11.68 -11.99 11.66
C LYS A 109 11.62 -10.60 12.30
N THR A 110 12.47 -9.72 11.79
CA THR A 110 12.47 -8.27 12.03
C THR A 110 11.71 -7.58 10.91
#